data_AF-A0A3M0JWK0-F1
#
_entry.id   AF-A0A3M0JWK0-F1
#
_cell.length_a   1.000
_cell.length_b   1.000
_cell.length_c   1.000
_cell.angle_alpha   90.00
_cell.angle_beta   90.00
_cell.angle_gamma   90.00
#
_symmetry.space_group_name_H-M   'P 1'
#
loop_
_entity.id
_entity.type
_entity.pdbx_description
1 polymer ?
#
loop_
_entity_poly.entity_id
_entity_poly.type
_entity_poly.pdbx_seq_one_letter_code
_entity_poly.pdbx_strand_id
1 'polypeptide(L)'
;MISICSKPSGKTIEQGIQHLREMAVAEIVFSDDPNTRNPDLVPCTPVMWRKLVRLGPQEYSSALTIMKRDDMEEIVLDMAKKLRAYADAVHGPAHARIAALEMHKRKLEDKMEENHKNTQGGDQRGLSPNLCSTGHRF
;
A
#
# COMPACT_ATOMS: atom_id res chain seq x y z
N MET A 1 10.72 23.77 -18.53
CA MET A 1 10.56 23.00 -17.28
C MET A 1 9.39 23.58 -16.52
N ILE A 2 8.16 23.11 -16.78
CA ILE A 2 6.96 23.64 -16.12
C ILE A 2 6.72 22.80 -14.88
N SER A 3 6.95 23.38 -13.70
CA SER A 3 6.63 22.74 -12.43
C SER A 3 5.11 22.68 -12.29
N ILE A 4 4.52 21.53 -12.61
CA ILE A 4 3.11 21.29 -12.35
C ILE A 4 2.98 21.18 -10.83
N CYS A 5 2.30 22.14 -10.21
CA CYS A 5 1.94 22.08 -8.80
C CYS A 5 0.93 20.94 -8.59
N SER A 6 1.43 19.71 -8.48
CA SER A 6 0.67 18.54 -8.06
C SER A 6 0.14 18.80 -6.65
N LYS A 7 -1.12 19.23 -6.55
CA LYS A 7 -1.90 19.12 -5.31
C LYS A 7 -1.79 17.67 -4.84
N PRO A 8 -1.34 17.38 -3.61
CA PRO A 8 -1.27 16.00 -3.11
C PRO A 8 -2.69 15.48 -2.82
N SER A 9 -3.35 14.99 -3.87
CA SER A 9 -4.58 14.20 -3.79
C SER A 9 -4.22 12.75 -3.48
N GLY A 10 -4.02 12.47 -2.20
CA GLY A 10 -3.51 11.20 -1.69
C GLY A 10 -2.63 11.47 -0.47
N LYS A 11 -3.28 11.76 0.66
CA LYS A 11 -2.59 12.17 1.89
C LYS A 11 -2.43 10.97 2.82
N THR A 12 -1.26 10.33 2.75
CA THR A 12 -0.96 9.09 3.48
C THR A 12 -0.90 9.30 5.00
N ILE A 13 -0.99 8.20 5.76
CA ILE A 13 -0.90 8.23 7.23
C ILE A 13 0.41 8.85 7.74
N GLU A 14 1.52 8.69 7.00
CA GLU A 14 2.78 9.38 7.31
C GLU A 14 2.69 10.92 7.19
N GLN A 15 1.87 11.46 6.27
CA GLN A 15 1.60 12.90 6.23
C GLN A 15 0.79 13.37 7.44
N GLY A 16 -0.07 12.50 8.00
CA GLY A 16 -0.76 12.75 9.26
C GLY A 16 0.16 12.82 10.46
N ILE A 17 1.07 11.86 10.55
CA ILE A 17 2.10 11.79 11.59
C ILE A 17 3.03 13.01 11.47
N GLN A 18 3.42 13.38 10.25
CA GLN A 18 4.21 14.58 9.99
C GLN A 18 3.49 15.86 10.42
N HIS A 19 2.20 16.00 10.10
CA HIS A 19 1.42 17.16 10.53
C HIS A 19 1.22 17.22 12.06
N LEU A 20 1.09 16.06 12.72
CA LEU A 20 1.04 15.99 14.19
C LEU A 20 2.36 16.49 14.82
N ARG A 21 3.50 16.09 14.25
CA ARG A 21 4.83 16.57 14.67
C ARG A 21 5.02 18.07 14.41
N GLU A 22 4.54 18.60 13.29
CA GLU A 22 4.58 20.04 12.99
C GLU A 22 3.78 20.86 14.03
N MET A 23 2.60 20.37 14.43
CA MET A 23 1.86 21.00 15.53
C MET A 23 2.61 20.90 16.87
N ALA A 24 3.24 19.78 17.16
CA ALA A 24 4.05 19.61 18.37
C ALA A 24 5.25 20.57 18.43
N VAL A 25 5.92 20.81 17.29
CA VAL A 25 6.97 21.84 17.19
C VAL A 25 6.42 23.23 17.49
N ALA A 26 5.22 23.56 17.01
CA ALA A 26 4.59 24.84 17.33
C ALA A 26 4.29 24.96 18.84
N GLU A 27 3.70 23.93 19.45
CA GLU A 27 3.43 23.92 20.90
C GLU A 27 4.72 24.02 21.73
N ILE A 28 5.83 23.38 21.33
CA ILE A 28 7.16 23.57 21.94
C ILE A 28 7.61 25.04 21.87
N VAL A 29 7.53 25.66 20.69
CA VAL A 29 7.97 27.05 20.46
C VAL A 29 7.16 28.05 21.28
N PHE A 30 5.92 27.72 21.65
CA PHE A 30 5.06 28.52 22.51
C PHE A 30 4.99 28.04 23.97
N SER A 31 5.84 27.08 24.37
CA SER A 31 5.89 26.58 25.75
C SER A 31 6.97 27.27 26.60
N ASP A 32 6.72 27.40 27.90
CA ASP A 32 7.67 27.95 28.87
C ASP A 32 8.75 26.94 29.32
N ASP A 33 8.76 25.70 28.79
CA ASP A 33 9.79 24.69 29.07
C ASP A 33 10.85 24.61 27.96
N PRO A 34 12.05 25.24 28.13
CA PRO A 34 13.11 25.21 27.12
C PRO A 34 13.77 23.84 26.95
N ASN A 35 13.48 22.86 27.81
CA ASN A 35 14.13 21.54 27.79
C ASN A 35 13.46 20.57 26.79
N THR A 36 12.15 20.70 26.55
CA THR A 36 11.39 19.83 25.65
C THR A 36 11.64 20.20 24.18
N ARG A 37 12.80 19.81 23.63
CA ARG A 37 13.16 20.02 22.22
C ARG A 37 12.66 18.96 21.24
N ASN A 38 12.19 17.81 21.72
CA ASN A 38 11.80 16.69 20.85
C ASN A 38 10.27 16.67 20.65
N PRO A 39 9.75 16.95 19.43
CA PRO A 39 8.31 16.94 19.16
C PRO A 39 7.65 15.58 19.36
N ASP A 40 8.40 14.47 19.27
CA ASP A 40 7.87 13.13 19.51
C ASP A 40 7.56 12.84 20.99
N LEU A 41 8.16 13.60 21.93
CA LEU A 41 7.98 13.46 23.37
C LEU A 41 6.95 14.46 23.96
N VAL A 42 6.36 15.31 23.12
CA VAL A 42 5.34 16.27 23.55
C VAL A 42 4.04 15.52 23.87
N PRO A 43 3.41 15.74 25.04
CA PRO A 43 2.08 15.20 25.33
C PRO A 43 1.07 15.66 24.27
N CYS A 44 0.35 14.72 23.65
CA CYS A 44 -0.58 15.04 22.58
C CYS A 44 -1.85 15.71 23.15
N THR A 45 -1.84 17.05 23.20
CA THR A 45 -2.93 17.81 23.83
C THR A 45 -4.28 17.58 23.13
N PRO A 46 -5.42 17.74 23.82
CA PRO A 46 -6.75 17.65 23.20
C PRO A 46 -6.97 18.71 22.10
N VAL A 47 -6.19 19.79 22.12
CA VAL A 47 -6.17 20.85 21.10
C VAL A 47 -5.45 20.37 19.85
N MET A 48 -4.26 19.76 19.98
CA MET A 48 -3.57 19.06 18.88
C MET A 48 -4.46 17.99 18.26
N TRP A 49 -5.12 17.16 19.08
CA TRP A 49 -6.03 16.12 18.57
C TRP A 49 -7.19 16.69 17.75
N ARG A 50 -7.88 17.71 18.28
CA ARG A 50 -9.00 18.35 17.57
C ARG A 50 -8.55 19.02 16.26
N LYS A 51 -7.32 19.55 16.21
CA LYS A 51 -6.71 20.05 14.97
C LYS A 51 -6.41 18.89 14.02
N LEU A 52 -5.82 17.78 14.48
CA LEU A 52 -5.54 16.60 13.67
C LEU A 52 -6.80 15.99 13.04
N VAL A 53 -7.89 15.85 13.80
CA VAL A 53 -9.18 15.33 13.28
C VAL A 53 -9.78 16.25 12.20
N ARG A 54 -9.61 17.58 12.33
CA ARG A 54 -10.18 18.60 11.42
C ARG A 54 -9.34 18.89 10.18
N LEU A 55 -8.02 18.90 10.33
CA LEU A 55 -7.05 19.16 9.24
C LEU A 55 -6.62 17.85 8.55
N GLY A 56 -6.93 16.73 9.20
CA GLY A 56 -6.65 15.38 8.75
C GLY A 56 -7.39 15.02 7.45
N PRO A 57 -6.73 14.27 6.56
CA PRO A 57 -7.33 13.44 5.51
C PRO A 57 -8.61 12.71 5.96
N GLN A 58 -9.61 12.74 5.09
CA GLN A 58 -10.93 12.16 5.33
C GLN A 58 -10.86 10.65 5.65
N GLU A 59 -9.90 9.95 5.04
CA GLU A 59 -9.69 8.49 5.15
C GLU A 59 -9.50 8.02 6.59
N TYR A 60 -8.93 8.86 7.47
CA TYR A 60 -8.74 8.53 8.89
C TYR A 60 -9.35 9.54 9.86
N SER A 61 -9.92 10.66 9.43
CA SER A 61 -10.68 11.56 10.33
C SER A 61 -11.80 10.80 11.08
N SER A 62 -12.49 9.88 10.40
CA SER A 62 -13.46 8.97 11.02
C SER A 62 -12.83 8.00 12.03
N ALA A 63 -11.65 7.45 11.73
CA ALA A 63 -10.94 6.52 12.61
C ALA A 63 -10.42 7.23 13.88
N LEU A 64 -9.82 8.42 13.72
CA LEU A 64 -9.40 9.30 14.83
C LEU A 64 -10.57 9.72 15.73
N THR A 65 -11.78 9.80 15.17
CA THR A 65 -13.00 10.10 15.95
C THR A 65 -13.45 8.90 16.80
N ILE A 66 -13.12 7.67 16.39
CA ILE A 66 -13.47 6.41 17.06
C ILE A 66 -12.39 5.98 18.08
N MET A 67 -11.12 6.34 17.85
CA MET A 67 -10.03 6.09 18.79
C MET A 67 -10.32 6.73 20.16
N LYS A 68 -10.54 5.89 21.18
CA LYS A 68 -10.82 6.33 22.55
C LYS A 68 -9.68 7.19 23.10
N ARG A 69 -10.04 8.38 23.60
CA ARG A 69 -9.16 9.36 24.24
C ARG A 69 -8.94 9.07 25.74
N ASP A 70 -9.03 7.81 26.16
CA ASP A 70 -8.97 7.44 27.58
C ASP A 70 -7.52 7.46 28.12
N ASP A 71 -6.52 7.34 27.24
CA ASP A 71 -5.10 7.45 27.57
C ASP A 71 -4.67 8.94 27.64
N MET A 72 -5.04 9.64 28.72
CA MET A 72 -4.74 11.08 28.92
C MET A 72 -3.27 11.39 29.26
N GLU A 73 -2.30 10.74 28.60
CA GLU A 73 -0.87 11.08 28.75
C GLU A 73 0.00 10.68 27.54
N GLU A 74 -0.60 10.23 26.43
CA GLU A 74 0.18 9.76 25.28
C GLU A 74 0.93 10.89 24.56
N ILE A 75 2.22 10.66 24.34
CA ILE A 75 3.08 11.54 23.55
C ILE A 75 2.84 11.33 22.05
N VAL A 76 3.24 12.31 21.25
CA VAL A 76 3.14 12.29 19.76
C VAL A 76 3.67 10.98 19.15
N LEU A 77 4.75 10.41 19.70
CA LEU A 77 5.31 9.15 19.25
C LEU A 77 4.33 7.96 19.38
N ASP A 78 3.56 7.89 20.46
CA ASP A 78 2.63 6.78 20.70
C ASP A 78 1.39 6.91 19.83
N MET A 79 0.92 8.13 19.61
CA MET A 79 -0.10 8.42 18.59
C MET A 79 0.37 8.03 17.18
N ALA A 80 1.64 8.29 16.84
CA ALA A 80 2.23 7.87 15.57
C ALA A 80 2.32 6.34 15.43
N LYS A 81 2.64 5.61 16.51
CA LYS A 81 2.60 4.13 16.53
C LYS A 81 1.17 3.62 16.32
N LYS A 82 0.18 4.15 17.05
CA LYS A 82 -1.24 3.77 16.92
C LYS A 82 -1.77 4.03 15.50
N LEU A 83 -1.39 5.16 14.89
CA LEU A 83 -1.71 5.48 13.50
C LEU A 83 -1.13 4.49 12.49
N ARG A 84 0.14 4.08 12.64
CA ARG A 84 0.75 3.04 11.80
C ARG A 84 0.10 1.68 12.00
N ALA A 85 -0.14 1.27 13.24
CA ALA A 85 -0.83 0.02 13.54
C ALA A 85 -2.24 -0.05 12.92
N TYR A 86 -2.96 1.08 12.86
CA TYR A 86 -4.22 1.18 12.12
C TYR A 86 -4.02 1.04 10.61
N ALA A 87 -3.01 1.70 10.03
CA ALA A 87 -2.65 1.55 8.62
C ALA A 87 -2.40 0.08 8.27
N ASP A 88 -1.58 -0.60 9.06
CA ASP A 88 -1.19 -1.99 8.85
C ASP A 88 -2.38 -2.95 9.00
N ALA A 89 -3.27 -2.69 9.97
CA ALA A 89 -4.48 -3.47 10.16
C ALA A 89 -5.49 -3.33 9.00
N VAL A 90 -5.64 -2.12 8.44
CA VAL A 90 -6.55 -1.84 7.31
C VAL A 90 -5.97 -2.33 5.99
N HIS A 91 -4.69 -2.06 5.75
CA HIS A 91 -4.06 -2.31 4.46
C HIS A 91 -3.40 -3.69 4.36
N GLY A 92 -2.97 -4.32 5.46
CA GLY A 92 -2.33 -5.63 5.46
C GLY A 92 -3.19 -6.74 4.82
N PRO A 93 -4.45 -6.94 5.25
CA PRO A 93 -5.34 -7.92 4.63
C PRO A 93 -5.63 -7.66 3.15
N ALA A 94 -5.63 -6.39 2.73
CA ALA A 94 -5.82 -6.03 1.32
C ALA A 94 -4.58 -6.38 0.48
N HIS A 95 -3.38 -5.99 0.92
CA HIS A 95 -2.12 -6.32 0.23
C HIS A 95 -1.88 -7.84 0.15
N ALA A 96 -2.16 -8.58 1.21
CA ALA A 96 -2.05 -10.05 1.21
C ALA A 96 -2.97 -10.69 0.15
N ARG A 97 -4.19 -10.20 -0.01
CA ARG A 97 -5.13 -10.67 -1.06
C ARG A 97 -4.67 -10.30 -2.47
N ILE A 98 -4.11 -9.11 -2.66
CA ILE A 98 -3.54 -8.68 -3.96
C ILE A 98 -2.34 -9.57 -4.33
N ALA A 99 -1.39 -9.75 -3.41
CA ALA A 99 -0.20 -10.59 -3.63
C ALA A 99 -0.57 -12.07 -3.92
N ALA A 100 -1.58 -12.61 -3.23
CA ALA A 100 -2.09 -13.95 -3.52
C ALA A 100 -2.65 -14.06 -4.95
N LEU A 101 -3.44 -13.06 -5.40
CA LEU A 101 -3.98 -13.02 -6.77
C LEU A 101 -2.88 -12.89 -7.82
N GLU A 102 -1.85 -12.07 -7.57
CA GLU A 102 -0.69 -11.95 -8.47
C GLU A 102 0.10 -13.26 -8.59
N MET A 103 0.31 -13.96 -7.47
CA MET A 103 0.94 -15.29 -7.47
C MET A 103 0.11 -16.32 -8.25
N HIS A 104 -1.21 -16.34 -8.05
CA HIS A 104 -2.12 -17.22 -8.80
C HIS A 104 -2.14 -16.90 -10.30
N LYS A 105 -2.06 -15.62 -10.68
CA LYS A 105 -1.93 -15.18 -12.07
C LYS A 105 -0.64 -15.72 -12.70
N ARG A 106 0.52 -15.49 -12.09
CA ARG A 106 1.82 -15.99 -12.61
C ARG A 106 1.79 -17.50 -12.81
N LYS A 107 1.30 -18.25 -11.81
CA LYS A 107 1.17 -19.71 -11.90
C LYS A 107 0.23 -20.19 -13.03
N LEU A 108 -0.72 -19.36 -13.45
CA LEU A 108 -1.55 -19.65 -14.62
C LEU A 108 -0.80 -19.35 -15.93
N GLU A 109 -0.06 -18.24 -15.99
CA GLU A 109 0.80 -17.86 -17.12
C GLU A 109 1.88 -18.92 -17.39
N ASP A 110 2.62 -19.35 -16.36
CA ASP A 110 3.64 -20.40 -16.44
C ASP A 110 3.06 -21.71 -17.03
N LYS A 111 1.87 -22.12 -16.55
CA LYS A 111 1.16 -23.32 -17.04
C LYS A 111 0.68 -23.20 -18.48
N MET A 112 0.31 -22.00 -18.94
CA MET A 112 -0.06 -21.79 -20.34
C MET A 112 1.16 -21.91 -21.25
N GLU A 113 2.32 -21.40 -20.82
CA GLU A 113 3.58 -21.53 -21.56
C GLU A 113 4.06 -22.99 -21.63
N GLU A 114 4.00 -23.73 -20.52
CA GLU A 114 4.32 -25.17 -20.48
C GLU A 114 3.42 -25.98 -21.43
N ASN A 115 2.11 -25.75 -21.39
CA ASN A 115 1.17 -26.39 -22.31
C ASN A 115 1.46 -26.06 -23.78
N HIS A 116 1.84 -24.83 -24.09
CA HIS A 116 2.15 -24.44 -25.48
C HIS A 116 3.36 -25.19 -26.03
N LYS A 117 4.44 -25.31 -25.22
CA LYS A 117 5.64 -26.11 -25.57
C LYS A 117 5.29 -27.58 -25.78
N ASN A 118 4.48 -28.17 -24.90
CA ASN A 118 4.05 -29.56 -25.03
C ASN A 118 3.14 -29.80 -26.25
N THR A 119 2.35 -28.81 -26.65
CA THR A 119 1.45 -28.93 -27.82
C THR A 119 2.22 -28.80 -29.15
N GLN A 120 3.28 -27.98 -29.20
CA GLN A 120 4.14 -27.86 -30.40
C GLN A 120 5.04 -29.09 -30.62
N GLY A 121 5.30 -29.92 -29.61
CA GLY A 121 6.03 -31.18 -29.74
C GLY A 121 5.24 -32.35 -30.35
N GLY A 122 3.95 -32.15 -30.69
CA GLY A 122 3.04 -33.25 -31.05
C GLY A 122 3.02 -33.68 -32.52
N ASP A 123 3.49 -32.84 -33.46
CA ASP A 123 3.26 -33.05 -34.90
C ASP A 123 4.44 -33.75 -35.62
N GLN A 124 4.71 -35.01 -35.25
CA GLN A 124 5.63 -35.90 -35.99
C GLN A 124 5.14 -37.36 -36.05
N ARG A 125 3.86 -37.60 -36.34
CA ARG A 125 3.34 -38.96 -36.69
C ARG A 125 2.27 -38.91 -37.77
N GLY A 126 2.66 -38.57 -39.00
CA GLY A 126 1.72 -38.38 -40.12
C GLY A 126 2.25 -38.54 -41.55
N LEU A 127 3.49 -39.02 -41.77
CA LEU A 127 4.03 -39.24 -43.12
C LEU A 127 4.38 -40.71 -43.35
N SER A 128 3.38 -41.48 -43.80
CA SER A 128 3.58 -42.81 -44.40
C SER A 128 3.63 -42.65 -45.94
N PRO A 129 4.76 -42.95 -46.60
CA PRO A 129 4.87 -42.84 -48.06
C PRO A 129 4.22 -44.06 -48.74
N ASN A 130 2.91 -43.95 -49.02
CA ASN A 130 2.14 -45.04 -49.61
C ASN A 130 2.27 -45.05 -51.15
N LEU A 131 2.64 -46.19 -51.74
CA LEU A 131 2.88 -46.36 -53.17
C LEU A 131 1.62 -46.44 -54.04
N CYS A 132 1.62 -45.74 -55.18
CA CYS A 132 0.83 -45.92 -56.42
C CYS A 132 1.34 -44.93 -57.51
N SER A 133 0.96 -44.90 -58.80
CA SER A 133 0.55 -45.86 -59.86
C SER A 133 0.09 -45.01 -61.08
N THR A 134 0.24 -45.33 -62.38
CA THR A 134 0.78 -46.48 -63.16
C THR A 134 1.26 -45.95 -64.53
N GLY A 135 2.25 -46.60 -65.18
CA GLY A 135 2.89 -46.08 -66.41
C GLY A 135 3.21 -47.09 -67.54
N HIS A 136 2.35 -48.08 -67.80
CA HIS A 136 2.52 -48.97 -68.96
C HIS A 136 1.69 -48.45 -70.16
N ARG A 137 2.33 -48.26 -71.31
CA ARG A 137 1.66 -48.16 -72.62
C ARG A 137 2.50 -48.90 -73.66
N PHE A 138 1.83 -49.45 -74.66
CA PHE A 138 2.37 -50.32 -75.71
C PHE A 138 3.36 -49.60 -76.62
#